data_AF-A0A936BQB0-F1
#
_entry.id   AF-A0A936BQB0-F1
#
_cell.length_a   1.000
_cell.length_b   1.000
_cell.length_c   1.000
_cell.angle_alpha   90.00
_cell.angle_beta   90.00
_cell.angle_gamma   90.00
#
_symmetry.space_group_name_H-M   'P 1'
#
loop_
_entity.id
_entity.type
_entity.pdbx_description
1 polymer ?
#
loop_
_entity_poly.entity_id
_entity_poly.type
_entity_poly.pdbx_seq_one_letter_code
_entity_poly.pdbx_strand_id
1 'polypeptide(L)'
;MPALVIGSLLLLGSLIAMGVRAASGSPTRRAILGRVAWAGVLPGLVACGLSGVVHIPADQSGLVVCRFGTEPAAGRVVAREGERGPQAALLGPGWHFGYWPWSRAVERFGLLDVPHGQIGVVTALDGQALPRGRLLAPAWSSVAGMLDAPAFVADGGGYCGVQLTTLPSGRYRIHPRLFKMELRPDTFVVPDGQMGVVHALDGEALPRGVLFAPIWRSAAEMLDANRFLAGAGFRGAQLTVLLPGTYRTSPLFKLELYPAQEVAAGEVGVVKARGVERYTGGEMLNVNGEDLVPQGFCGIWRQPLPPGTYRMNPDACQVIRVKTTARVYSYGGVARGTGKGGTDDSSIMVRSKDRVTLAVELSLSLTVAAENAPSLVALLGDPDRVMKDEQEDEELEILEARLVLPTARAALRNVAETLGALEYVAQRSHVETRTSTLVESELAPFKITYLGASLGAIRLDSTGAGK
;
A
#
# COMPACT_ATOMS: atom_id res chain seq x y z
N MET A 1 24.55 -46.20 8.30
CA MET A 1 25.09 -46.41 6.94
C MET A 1 26.60 -46.18 6.78
N PRO A 2 27.28 -45.15 7.36
CA PRO A 2 28.74 -45.00 7.17
C PRO A 2 29.55 -46.14 7.79
N ALA A 3 29.09 -46.70 8.92
CA ALA A 3 29.70 -47.87 9.56
C ALA A 3 29.68 -49.15 8.71
N LEU A 4 28.71 -49.29 7.80
CA LEU A 4 28.55 -50.47 6.95
C LEU A 4 29.53 -50.45 5.77
N VAL A 5 29.79 -49.27 5.20
CA VAL A 5 30.78 -49.07 4.12
C VAL A 5 32.21 -49.09 4.66
N ILE A 6 32.46 -48.42 5.80
CA ILE A 6 33.77 -48.46 6.49
C ILE A 6 34.05 -49.87 6.99
N GLY A 7 33.05 -50.55 7.57
CA GLY A 7 33.14 -51.96 7.97
C GLY A 7 33.40 -52.89 6.79
N SER A 8 32.76 -52.67 5.64
CA SER A 8 33.00 -53.42 4.41
C SER A 8 34.40 -53.19 3.84
N LEU A 9 34.91 -51.95 3.85
CA LEU A 9 36.28 -51.60 3.40
C LEU A 9 37.36 -52.18 4.32
N LEU A 10 37.14 -52.14 5.64
CA LEU A 10 38.03 -52.76 6.63
C LEU A 10 38.01 -54.30 6.54
N LEU A 11 36.84 -54.90 6.31
CA LEU A 11 36.71 -56.33 6.03
C LEU A 11 37.41 -56.71 4.72
N LEU A 12 37.29 -55.88 3.67
CA LEU A 12 37.99 -56.06 2.41
C LEU A 12 39.52 -56.00 2.59
N GLY A 13 40.02 -55.00 3.32
CA GLY A 13 41.44 -54.86 3.64
C GLY A 13 41.97 -56.03 4.47
N SER A 14 41.19 -56.51 5.45
CA SER A 14 41.51 -57.70 6.24
C SER A 14 41.51 -58.99 5.42
N LEU A 15 40.54 -59.18 4.51
CA LEU A 15 40.46 -60.32 3.60
C LEU A 15 41.61 -60.34 2.58
N ILE A 16 42.01 -59.18 2.06
CA ILE A 16 43.18 -59.03 1.18
C ILE A 16 44.46 -59.34 1.94
N ALA A 17 44.63 -58.81 3.16
CA ALA A 17 45.78 -59.10 4.02
C ALA A 17 45.86 -60.60 4.39
N MET A 18 44.71 -61.24 4.63
CA MET A 18 44.63 -62.68 4.90
C MET A 18 44.94 -63.52 3.65
N GLY A 19 44.56 -63.07 2.46
CA GLY A 19 44.93 -63.66 1.17
C GLY A 19 46.44 -63.58 0.88
N VAL A 20 47.08 -62.44 1.18
CA VAL A 20 48.54 -62.27 1.05
C VAL A 20 49.29 -63.16 2.06
N ARG A 21 48.78 -63.29 3.28
CA ARG A 21 49.36 -64.15 4.33
C ARG A 21 49.17 -65.66 4.04
N ALA A 22 48.20 -66.03 3.21
CA ALA A 22 47.96 -67.40 2.76
C ALA A 22 48.88 -67.84 1.62
N ALA A 23 49.62 -66.92 0.98
CA ALA A 23 50.56 -67.21 -0.11
C ALA A 23 51.76 -68.09 0.32
N SER A 24 52.00 -68.25 1.62
CA SER A 24 53.07 -69.09 2.20
C SER A 24 52.65 -70.52 2.59
N GLY A 25 51.40 -70.93 2.32
CA GLY A 25 50.87 -72.27 2.71
C GLY A 25 50.86 -73.33 1.60
N SER A 26 50.48 -74.57 1.95
CA SER A 26 50.31 -75.72 1.03
C SER A 26 49.20 -75.50 -0.03
N PRO A 27 49.25 -76.17 -1.20
CA PRO A 27 48.33 -75.88 -2.33
C PRO A 27 46.84 -76.06 -2.00
N THR A 28 46.48 -77.01 -1.14
CA THR A 28 45.11 -77.22 -0.64
C THR A 28 44.63 -76.10 0.29
N ARG A 29 45.51 -75.56 1.14
CA ARG A 29 45.18 -74.40 2.00
C ARG A 29 44.98 -73.13 1.17
N ARG A 30 45.77 -72.91 0.11
CA ARG A 30 45.59 -71.76 -0.81
C ARG A 30 44.24 -71.77 -1.51
N ALA A 31 43.78 -72.93 -1.97
CA ALA A 31 42.48 -73.06 -2.67
C ALA A 31 41.28 -72.78 -1.74
N ILE A 32 41.34 -73.25 -0.49
CA ILE A 32 40.26 -73.06 0.49
C ILE A 32 40.25 -71.61 1.01
N LEU A 33 41.41 -71.07 1.41
CA LEU A 33 41.52 -69.68 1.84
C LEU A 33 41.20 -68.69 0.72
N GLY A 34 41.58 -68.99 -0.53
CA GLY A 34 41.23 -68.17 -1.69
C GLY A 34 39.71 -68.13 -1.93
N ARG A 35 39.02 -69.27 -1.85
CA ARG A 35 37.55 -69.33 -1.97
C ARG A 35 36.83 -68.56 -0.86
N VAL A 36 37.33 -68.64 0.38
CA VAL A 36 36.79 -67.89 1.52
C VAL A 36 37.06 -66.38 1.38
N ALA A 37 38.24 -66.00 0.88
CA ALA A 37 38.57 -64.60 0.59
C ALA A 37 37.65 -64.02 -0.49
N TRP A 38 37.44 -64.73 -1.60
CA TRP A 38 36.54 -64.34 -2.67
C TRP A 38 35.06 -64.30 -2.21
N ALA A 39 34.65 -65.21 -1.31
CA ALA A 39 33.31 -65.22 -0.74
C ALA A 39 32.99 -63.98 0.13
N GLY A 40 33.99 -63.27 0.66
CA GLY A 40 33.79 -62.01 1.39
C GLY A 40 34.03 -60.76 0.53
N VAL A 41 35.01 -60.82 -0.38
CA VAL A 41 35.37 -59.70 -1.26
C VAL A 41 34.26 -59.37 -2.25
N LEU A 42 33.65 -60.39 -2.86
CA LEU A 42 32.66 -60.20 -3.91
C LEU A 42 31.35 -59.60 -3.37
N PRO A 43 30.77 -60.06 -2.24
CA PRO A 43 29.65 -59.37 -1.60
C PRO A 43 30.00 -57.97 -1.09
N GLY A 44 31.22 -57.75 -0.62
CA GLY A 44 31.69 -56.42 -0.19
C GLY A 44 31.75 -55.41 -1.35
N LEU A 45 32.29 -55.82 -2.50
CA LEU A 45 32.30 -55.00 -3.71
C LEU A 45 30.89 -54.75 -4.25
N VAL A 46 30.02 -55.77 -4.23
CA VAL A 46 28.61 -55.62 -4.62
C VAL A 46 27.88 -54.67 -3.67
N ALA A 47 28.05 -54.80 -2.36
CA ALA A 47 27.46 -53.90 -1.37
C ALA A 47 27.97 -52.47 -1.52
N CYS A 48 29.26 -52.28 -1.80
CA CYS A 48 29.85 -50.98 -2.09
C CYS A 48 29.24 -50.37 -3.38
N GLY A 49 29.12 -51.14 -4.45
CA GLY A 49 28.48 -50.70 -5.70
C GLY A 49 27.00 -50.32 -5.51
N LEU A 50 26.24 -51.17 -4.82
CA LEU A 50 24.82 -50.93 -4.52
C LEU A 50 24.61 -49.75 -3.57
N SER A 51 25.57 -49.45 -2.68
CA SER A 51 25.46 -48.30 -1.77
C SER A 51 25.45 -46.95 -2.49
N GLY A 52 25.92 -46.89 -3.74
CA GLY A 52 25.86 -45.68 -4.58
C GLY A 52 24.59 -45.57 -5.43
N VAL A 53 23.61 -46.46 -5.25
CA VAL A 53 22.36 -46.48 -6.02
C VAL A 53 21.28 -45.68 -5.28
N VAL A 54 20.69 -44.71 -5.96
CA VAL A 54 19.62 -43.86 -5.42
C VAL A 54 18.43 -43.87 -6.37
N HIS A 55 17.28 -44.26 -5.85
CA HIS A 55 16.00 -44.12 -6.56
C HIS A 55 15.34 -42.77 -6.19
N ILE A 56 14.91 -42.03 -7.21
CA ILE A 56 14.11 -40.81 -7.07
C ILE A 56 12.69 -41.10 -7.57
N PRO A 57 11.67 -41.02 -6.69
CA PRO A 57 10.28 -41.15 -7.09
C PRO A 57 9.83 -40.12 -8.15
N ALA A 58 8.76 -40.41 -8.89
CA ALA A 58 8.20 -39.54 -9.92
C ALA A 58 7.78 -38.15 -9.40
N ASP A 59 7.31 -38.09 -8.15
CA ASP A 59 6.82 -36.92 -7.43
C ASP A 59 7.90 -36.19 -6.62
N GLN A 60 9.17 -36.56 -6.79
CA GLN A 60 10.30 -35.99 -6.08
C GLN A 60 11.42 -35.56 -7.02
N SER A 61 12.32 -34.74 -6.49
CA SER A 61 13.59 -34.35 -7.10
C SER A 61 14.72 -34.61 -6.10
N GLY A 62 15.85 -35.12 -6.58
CA GLY A 62 17.02 -35.35 -5.75
C GLY A 62 18.00 -34.17 -5.82
N LEU A 63 18.23 -33.47 -4.71
CA LEU A 63 19.31 -32.52 -4.56
C LEU A 63 20.59 -33.25 -4.16
N VAL A 64 21.63 -33.12 -4.97
CA VAL A 64 22.94 -33.69 -4.69
C VAL A 64 23.75 -32.69 -3.88
N VAL A 65 24.35 -33.14 -2.78
CA VAL A 65 25.30 -32.37 -1.98
C VAL A 65 26.65 -33.06 -2.01
N CYS A 66 27.61 -32.45 -2.70
CA CYS A 66 28.97 -32.96 -2.80
C CYS A 66 29.76 -32.61 -1.53
N ARG A 67 30.40 -33.61 -0.92
CA ARG A 67 31.23 -33.42 0.29
C ARG A 67 32.66 -33.00 -0.03
N PHE A 68 33.14 -33.39 -1.21
CA PHE A 68 34.48 -33.09 -1.73
C PHE A 68 34.34 -32.26 -3.01
N GLY A 69 35.32 -31.41 -3.28
CA GLY A 69 35.33 -30.51 -4.44
C GLY A 69 36.12 -29.24 -4.14
N THR A 70 36.24 -28.37 -5.16
CA THR A 70 36.76 -27.01 -4.98
C THR A 70 35.78 -26.18 -4.14
N GLU A 71 36.28 -25.18 -3.42
CA GLU A 71 35.38 -24.27 -2.72
C GLU A 71 34.59 -23.42 -3.74
N PRO A 72 33.28 -23.22 -3.53
CA PRO A 72 32.49 -22.36 -4.40
C PRO A 72 32.96 -20.90 -4.27
N ALA A 73 32.77 -20.12 -5.33
CA ALA A 73 33.03 -18.69 -5.29
C ALA A 73 32.25 -18.01 -4.15
N ALA A 74 32.88 -17.02 -3.50
CA ALA A 74 32.28 -16.33 -2.35
C ALA A 74 30.90 -15.72 -2.71
N GLY A 75 29.91 -15.96 -1.85
CA GLY A 75 28.53 -15.46 -2.02
C GLY A 75 27.60 -16.39 -2.82
N ARG A 76 28.11 -17.49 -3.38
CA ARG A 76 27.30 -18.49 -4.10
C ARG A 76 26.63 -19.46 -3.12
N VAL A 77 25.33 -19.68 -3.28
CA VAL A 77 24.51 -20.59 -2.46
C VAL A 77 24.48 -22.00 -3.06
N VAL A 78 24.63 -22.10 -4.39
CA VAL A 78 24.54 -23.37 -5.13
C VAL A 78 25.82 -23.62 -5.92
N ALA A 79 26.44 -24.77 -5.68
CA ALA A 79 27.67 -25.22 -6.29
C ALA A 79 27.50 -25.61 -7.77
N ARG A 80 28.48 -25.25 -8.59
CA ARG A 80 28.64 -25.73 -9.98
C ARG A 80 29.35 -27.08 -10.01
N GLU A 81 29.42 -27.69 -11.20
CA GLU A 81 30.05 -29.01 -11.37
C GLU A 81 31.49 -29.03 -10.83
N GLY A 82 31.76 -29.99 -9.94
CA GLY A 82 33.08 -30.15 -9.29
C GLY A 82 33.29 -29.32 -8.02
N GLU A 83 32.42 -28.35 -7.73
CA GLU A 83 32.46 -27.58 -6.49
C GLU A 83 31.82 -28.35 -5.33
N ARG A 84 32.31 -28.11 -4.11
CA ARG A 84 31.74 -28.66 -2.88
C ARG A 84 30.42 -27.97 -2.54
N GLY A 85 29.45 -28.72 -2.04
CA GLY A 85 28.17 -28.19 -1.57
C GLY A 85 26.95 -28.63 -2.40
N PRO A 86 25.80 -27.96 -2.22
CA PRO A 86 24.56 -28.27 -2.93
C PRO A 86 24.71 -28.00 -4.43
N GLN A 87 24.58 -29.02 -5.27
CA GLN A 87 24.77 -28.90 -6.71
C GLN A 87 23.55 -28.26 -7.38
N ALA A 88 23.77 -27.46 -8.43
CA ALA A 88 22.70 -26.84 -9.20
C ALA A 88 21.81 -27.86 -9.92
N ALA A 89 22.39 -28.93 -10.46
CA ALA A 89 21.63 -29.96 -11.16
C ALA A 89 20.82 -30.82 -10.18
N LEU A 90 19.52 -30.91 -10.42
CA LEU A 90 18.63 -31.83 -9.69
C LEU A 90 18.55 -33.18 -10.42
N LEU A 91 18.48 -34.25 -9.65
CA LEU A 91 18.15 -35.58 -10.15
C LEU A 91 16.66 -35.68 -10.42
N GLY A 92 16.32 -35.96 -11.68
CA GLY A 92 14.97 -36.33 -12.08
C GLY A 92 14.57 -37.71 -11.56
N PRO A 93 13.34 -38.17 -11.85
CA PRO A 93 12.85 -39.46 -11.40
C PRO A 93 13.58 -40.62 -12.07
N GLY A 94 13.70 -41.73 -11.34
CA GLY A 94 14.36 -42.96 -11.80
C GLY A 94 15.54 -43.38 -10.95
N TRP A 95 16.31 -44.33 -11.47
CA TRP A 95 17.49 -44.90 -10.81
C TRP A 95 18.74 -44.13 -11.20
N HIS A 96 19.45 -43.63 -10.20
CA HIS A 96 20.72 -42.92 -10.34
C HIS A 96 21.83 -43.72 -9.68
N PHE A 97 22.99 -43.78 -10.33
CA PHE A 97 24.12 -44.60 -9.90
C PHE A 97 25.33 -43.72 -9.61
N GLY A 98 26.20 -44.17 -8.69
CA GLY A 98 27.45 -43.49 -8.36
C GLY A 98 27.34 -42.36 -7.33
N TYR A 99 26.27 -42.33 -6.54
CA TYR A 99 26.06 -41.37 -5.46
C TYR A 99 26.38 -41.99 -4.09
N TRP A 100 27.64 -42.36 -3.88
CA TRP A 100 28.06 -43.02 -2.64
C TRP A 100 27.92 -42.10 -1.42
N PRO A 101 27.32 -42.57 -0.29
CA PRO A 101 27.06 -41.76 0.90
C PRO A 101 28.29 -41.10 1.54
N TRP A 102 29.49 -41.61 1.28
CA TRP A 102 30.73 -41.04 1.80
C TRP A 102 31.20 -39.81 1.01
N SER A 103 30.85 -39.70 -0.29
CA SER A 103 31.24 -38.57 -1.16
C SER A 103 30.09 -37.64 -1.52
N ARG A 104 28.87 -38.15 -1.67
CA ARG A 104 27.67 -37.40 -2.08
C ARG A 104 26.49 -37.76 -1.18
N ALA A 105 25.77 -36.75 -0.70
CA ALA A 105 24.48 -36.94 -0.05
C ALA A 105 23.37 -36.56 -1.04
N VAL A 106 22.32 -37.39 -1.14
CA VAL A 106 21.15 -37.07 -1.97
C VAL A 106 19.97 -36.81 -1.04
N GLU A 107 19.51 -35.56 -1.04
CA GLU A 107 18.33 -35.12 -0.32
C GLU A 107 17.14 -35.11 -1.28
N ARG A 108 16.01 -35.71 -0.90
CA ARG A 108 14.83 -35.76 -1.76
C ARG A 108 13.85 -34.68 -1.35
N PHE A 109 13.32 -33.97 -2.32
CA PHE A 109 12.33 -32.92 -2.14
C PHE A 109 11.12 -33.20 -3.01
N GLY A 110 9.91 -33.02 -2.46
CA GLY A 110 8.68 -33.14 -3.22
C GLY A 110 8.57 -32.03 -4.27
N LEU A 111 7.75 -32.27 -5.30
CA LEU A 111 7.32 -31.19 -6.18
C LEU A 111 6.53 -30.16 -5.37
N LEU A 112 6.74 -28.90 -5.73
CA LEU A 112 5.99 -27.81 -5.17
C LEU A 112 4.68 -27.65 -5.97
N ASP A 113 3.56 -27.54 -5.27
CA ASP A 113 2.23 -27.37 -5.86
C ASP A 113 1.78 -25.91 -5.75
N VAL A 114 1.40 -25.31 -6.88
CA VAL A 114 0.72 -24.01 -6.94
C VAL A 114 -0.76 -24.31 -7.16
N PRO A 115 -1.62 -24.10 -6.14
CA PRO A 115 -3.05 -24.36 -6.25
C PRO A 115 -3.73 -23.53 -7.34
N HIS A 116 -4.93 -23.96 -7.76
CA HIS A 116 -5.79 -23.14 -8.61
C HIS A 116 -6.19 -21.84 -7.90
N GLY A 117 -6.30 -20.74 -8.66
CA GLY A 117 -6.56 -19.40 -8.11
C GLY A 117 -5.34 -18.73 -7.49
N GLN A 118 -4.15 -19.33 -7.61
CA GLN A 118 -2.91 -18.80 -7.06
C GLN A 118 -1.80 -18.79 -8.11
N ILE A 119 -0.83 -17.90 -7.88
CA ILE A 119 0.44 -17.82 -8.59
C ILE A 119 1.60 -18.00 -7.61
N GLY A 120 2.67 -18.62 -8.06
CA GLY A 120 3.94 -18.68 -7.33
C GLY A 120 4.84 -17.51 -7.71
N VAL A 121 5.11 -16.61 -6.77
CA VAL A 121 6.14 -15.57 -6.91
C VAL A 121 7.47 -16.16 -6.46
N VAL A 122 8.45 -16.19 -7.37
CA VAL A 122 9.76 -16.81 -7.13
C VAL A 122 10.78 -15.73 -6.75
N THR A 123 11.55 -15.99 -5.70
CA THR A 123 12.73 -15.22 -5.30
C THR A 123 13.97 -16.10 -5.41
N ALA A 124 14.91 -15.72 -6.28
CA ALA A 124 16.19 -16.40 -6.41
C ALA A 124 17.18 -15.91 -5.35
N LEU A 125 17.88 -16.84 -4.71
CA LEU A 125 18.89 -16.57 -3.68
C LEU A 125 20.31 -16.45 -4.24
N ASP A 126 20.49 -16.86 -5.49
CA ASP A 126 21.77 -16.89 -6.20
C ASP A 126 21.54 -16.45 -7.65
N GLY A 127 22.62 -16.27 -8.41
CA GLY A 127 22.60 -15.74 -9.78
C GLY A 127 23.33 -14.41 -9.89
N GLN A 128 23.25 -13.78 -11.05
CA GLN A 128 23.93 -12.51 -11.29
C GLN A 128 23.20 -11.34 -10.61
N ALA A 129 23.94 -10.28 -10.30
CA ALA A 129 23.36 -9.08 -9.70
C ALA A 129 22.30 -8.45 -10.62
N LEU A 130 21.21 -7.94 -10.03
CA LEU A 130 20.16 -7.23 -10.76
C LEU A 130 20.73 -6.10 -11.64
N PRO A 131 20.13 -5.83 -12.81
CA PRO A 131 20.52 -4.70 -13.63
C PRO A 131 20.45 -3.40 -12.80
N ARG A 132 21.37 -2.47 -13.04
CA ARG A 132 21.41 -1.21 -12.29
C ARG A 132 20.07 -0.49 -12.38
N GLY A 133 19.56 -0.06 -11.22
CA GLY A 133 18.32 0.69 -11.11
C GLY A 133 17.04 -0.16 -11.09
N ARG A 134 17.14 -1.48 -11.29
CA ARG A 134 16.00 -2.42 -11.21
C ARG A 134 15.89 -3.05 -9.83
N LEU A 135 14.67 -3.37 -9.42
CA LEU A 135 14.35 -4.10 -8.19
C LEU A 135 13.84 -5.52 -8.44
N LEU A 136 13.33 -5.80 -9.64
CA LEU A 136 12.93 -7.13 -10.07
C LEU A 136 13.80 -7.63 -11.23
N ALA A 137 13.98 -8.95 -11.29
CA ALA A 137 14.63 -9.58 -12.42
C ALA A 137 13.77 -9.44 -13.70
N PRO A 138 14.39 -9.22 -14.87
CA PRO A 138 13.70 -9.26 -16.16
C PRO A 138 12.85 -10.53 -16.34
N ALA A 139 11.75 -10.41 -17.09
CA ALA A 139 10.92 -11.57 -17.42
C ALA A 139 11.71 -12.58 -18.26
N TRP A 140 11.55 -13.85 -17.91
CA TRP A 140 12.01 -14.98 -18.68
C TRP A 140 11.07 -15.25 -19.86
N SER A 141 11.63 -15.77 -20.96
CA SER A 141 10.85 -16.22 -22.11
C SER A 141 10.00 -17.46 -21.81
N SER A 142 10.43 -18.29 -20.86
CA SER A 142 9.69 -19.47 -20.41
C SER A 142 9.94 -19.77 -18.94
N VAL A 143 8.92 -20.30 -18.26
CA VAL A 143 9.02 -20.78 -16.87
C VAL A 143 10.02 -21.93 -16.76
N ALA A 144 10.07 -22.83 -17.76
CA ALA A 144 11.01 -23.94 -17.77
C ALA A 144 12.47 -23.47 -17.76
N GLY A 145 12.81 -22.45 -18.55
CA GLY A 145 14.15 -21.85 -18.56
C GLY A 145 14.51 -21.19 -17.23
N MET A 146 13.55 -20.52 -16.58
CA MET A 146 13.76 -19.92 -15.26
C MET A 146 14.04 -20.97 -14.17
N LEU A 147 13.37 -22.13 -14.23
CA LEU A 147 13.50 -23.18 -13.21
C LEU A 147 14.69 -24.12 -13.44
N ASP A 148 15.35 -24.06 -14.59
CA ASP A 148 16.56 -24.81 -14.89
C ASP A 148 17.76 -24.24 -14.12
N ALA A 149 18.01 -24.80 -12.94
CA ALA A 149 19.01 -24.28 -12.00
C ALA A 149 20.44 -24.19 -12.59
N PRO A 150 20.98 -25.20 -13.30
CA PRO A 150 22.26 -25.08 -14.02
C PRO A 150 22.32 -23.90 -14.99
N ALA A 151 21.30 -23.72 -15.83
CA ALA A 151 21.23 -22.60 -16.77
C ALA A 151 21.06 -21.26 -16.05
N PHE A 152 20.30 -21.24 -14.94
CA PHE A 152 20.05 -20.05 -14.14
C PHE A 152 21.32 -19.53 -13.48
N VAL A 153 22.16 -20.40 -12.90
CA VAL A 153 23.40 -19.98 -12.22
C VAL A 153 24.60 -19.87 -13.14
N ALA A 154 24.45 -20.15 -14.45
CA ALA A 154 25.50 -19.97 -15.44
C ALA A 154 25.84 -18.48 -15.62
N ASP A 155 27.05 -18.20 -16.13
CA ASP A 155 27.49 -16.82 -16.36
C ASP A 155 26.62 -16.16 -17.45
N GLY A 156 26.01 -15.02 -17.13
CA GLY A 156 25.03 -14.36 -18.01
C GLY A 156 23.62 -14.93 -17.95
N GLY A 157 23.34 -15.86 -17.02
CA GLY A 157 22.05 -16.52 -16.84
C GLY A 157 21.02 -15.68 -16.07
N GLY A 158 20.50 -16.25 -14.99
CA GLY A 158 19.45 -15.68 -14.15
C GLY A 158 19.94 -14.65 -13.15
N TYR A 159 19.03 -13.75 -12.75
CA TYR A 159 19.31 -12.69 -11.78
C TYR A 159 18.86 -13.07 -10.37
N CYS A 160 19.66 -12.71 -9.37
CA CYS A 160 19.28 -12.87 -7.97
C CYS A 160 18.12 -11.91 -7.58
N GLY A 161 17.31 -12.30 -6.59
CA GLY A 161 16.17 -11.51 -6.12
C GLY A 161 14.82 -11.95 -6.70
N VAL A 162 13.81 -11.08 -6.56
CA VAL A 162 12.42 -11.37 -6.96
C VAL A 162 12.31 -11.44 -8.48
N GLN A 163 11.73 -12.52 -8.98
CA GLN A 163 11.52 -12.74 -10.41
C GLN A 163 10.20 -12.11 -10.87
N LEU A 164 10.22 -11.45 -12.03
CA LEU A 164 9.00 -10.92 -12.62
C LEU A 164 8.09 -12.03 -13.17
N THR A 165 8.70 -13.11 -13.67
CA THR A 165 7.98 -14.29 -14.17
C THR A 165 7.39 -15.08 -13.01
N THR A 166 6.09 -15.26 -13.03
CA THR A 166 5.33 -16.00 -12.01
C THR A 166 5.05 -17.42 -12.48
N LEU A 167 4.90 -18.32 -11.51
CA LEU A 167 4.48 -19.70 -11.76
C LEU A 167 2.95 -19.75 -11.80
N PRO A 168 2.32 -20.14 -12.92
CA PRO A 168 0.88 -20.39 -12.94
C PRO A 168 0.52 -21.62 -12.09
N SER A 169 -0.76 -21.86 -11.83
CA SER A 169 -1.21 -23.06 -11.10
C SER A 169 -0.66 -24.35 -11.74
N GLY A 170 -0.11 -25.24 -10.93
CA GLY A 170 0.54 -26.46 -11.40
C GLY A 170 1.62 -26.96 -10.46
N ARG A 171 2.24 -28.10 -10.81
CA ARG A 171 3.31 -28.72 -10.03
C ARG A 171 4.67 -28.48 -10.66
N TYR A 172 5.60 -27.95 -9.88
CA TYR A 172 6.92 -27.56 -10.34
C TYR A 172 8.02 -28.27 -9.58
N ARG A 173 9.06 -28.65 -10.32
CA ARG A 173 10.34 -29.06 -9.75
C ARG A 173 11.19 -27.81 -9.58
N ILE A 174 11.27 -27.32 -8.35
CA ILE A 174 12.00 -26.10 -8.02
C ILE A 174 13.20 -26.49 -7.18
N HIS A 175 14.36 -25.90 -7.48
CA HIS A 175 15.56 -26.13 -6.70
C HIS A 175 15.44 -25.50 -5.30
N PRO A 176 15.40 -26.30 -4.22
CA PRO A 176 14.96 -25.86 -2.89
C PRO A 176 15.94 -24.92 -2.18
N ARG A 177 17.20 -24.89 -2.61
CA ARG A 177 18.22 -23.97 -2.10
C ARG A 177 18.49 -22.75 -3.00
N LEU A 178 17.96 -22.75 -4.22
CA LEU A 178 18.17 -21.67 -5.19
C LEU A 178 16.99 -20.71 -5.19
N PHE A 179 15.79 -21.25 -5.10
CA PHE A 179 14.55 -20.50 -5.22
C PHE A 179 13.73 -20.63 -3.95
N LYS A 180 13.24 -19.49 -3.46
CA LYS A 180 12.12 -19.41 -2.53
C LYS A 180 10.86 -19.07 -3.31
N MET A 181 9.73 -19.67 -2.95
CA MET A 181 8.47 -19.37 -3.60
C MET A 181 7.44 -18.94 -2.55
N GLU A 182 6.71 -17.88 -2.88
CA GLU A 182 5.58 -17.35 -2.12
C GLU A 182 4.30 -17.52 -2.96
N LEU A 183 3.25 -18.06 -2.36
CA LEU A 183 1.95 -18.20 -3.02
C LEU A 183 1.16 -16.90 -2.84
N ARG A 184 0.61 -16.37 -3.94
CA ARG A 184 -0.28 -15.20 -3.94
C ARG A 184 -1.54 -15.49 -4.76
N PRO A 185 -2.67 -14.83 -4.48
CA PRO A 185 -3.83 -14.89 -5.37
C PRO A 185 -3.46 -14.51 -6.80
N ASP A 186 -3.93 -15.27 -7.78
CA ASP A 186 -3.68 -14.99 -9.21
C ASP A 186 -4.42 -13.74 -9.70
N THR A 187 -5.43 -13.32 -8.95
CA THR A 187 -6.32 -12.22 -9.25
C THR A 187 -6.48 -11.28 -8.06
N PHE A 188 -6.64 -10.01 -8.37
CA PHE A 188 -6.99 -8.94 -7.47
C PHE A 188 -8.38 -8.45 -7.85
N VAL A 189 -9.34 -8.61 -6.94
CA VAL A 189 -10.74 -8.22 -7.15
C VAL A 189 -10.96 -6.87 -6.50
N VAL A 190 -11.43 -5.91 -7.28
CA VAL A 190 -11.92 -4.62 -6.81
C VAL A 190 -13.44 -4.69 -6.73
N PRO A 191 -14.03 -4.66 -5.53
CA PRO A 191 -15.48 -4.68 -5.36
C PRO A 191 -16.15 -3.40 -5.88
N ASP A 192 -17.47 -3.48 -6.07
CA ASP A 192 -18.29 -2.30 -6.32
C ASP A 192 -18.21 -1.32 -5.12
N GLY A 193 -18.29 -0.02 -5.42
CA GLY A 193 -18.09 1.04 -4.43
C GLY A 193 -16.64 1.22 -3.96
N GLN A 194 -15.69 0.42 -4.46
CA GLN A 194 -14.27 0.54 -4.16
C GLN A 194 -13.45 0.83 -5.42
N MET A 195 -12.16 1.04 -5.20
CA MET A 195 -11.14 1.27 -6.21
C MET A 195 -9.79 0.70 -5.75
N GLY A 196 -8.98 0.23 -6.69
CA GLY A 196 -7.62 -0.24 -6.41
C GLY A 196 -6.59 0.87 -6.61
N VAL A 197 -5.82 1.19 -5.58
CA VAL A 197 -4.64 2.06 -5.68
C VAL A 197 -3.43 1.21 -5.99
N VAL A 198 -2.60 1.69 -6.93
CA VAL A 198 -1.47 0.95 -7.48
C VAL A 198 -0.16 1.62 -7.10
N HIS A 199 0.76 0.85 -6.52
CA HIS A 199 2.16 1.24 -6.35
C HIS A 199 3.05 0.28 -7.14
N ALA A 200 3.80 0.82 -8.10
CA ALA A 200 4.77 0.05 -8.86
C ALA A 200 6.07 -0.10 -8.05
N LEU A 201 6.54 -1.33 -7.88
CA LEU A 201 7.78 -1.62 -7.15
C LEU A 201 9.02 -1.37 -8.02
N ASP A 202 8.93 -1.53 -9.32
CA ASP A 202 10.03 -1.32 -10.26
C ASP A 202 9.55 -0.55 -11.50
N GLY A 203 10.50 -0.05 -12.29
CA GLY A 203 10.26 0.87 -13.39
C GLY A 203 11.27 2.01 -13.41
N GLU A 204 11.07 2.97 -14.30
CA GLU A 204 11.87 4.17 -14.37
C GLU A 204 11.68 5.04 -13.11
N ALA A 205 12.73 5.73 -12.67
CA ALA A 205 12.60 6.63 -11.54
C ALA A 205 11.74 7.84 -11.92
N LEU A 206 10.83 8.24 -11.02
CA LEU A 206 10.05 9.46 -11.21
C LEU A 206 10.98 10.67 -11.43
N PRO A 207 10.64 11.59 -12.35
CA PRO A 207 11.37 12.83 -12.51
C PRO A 207 11.43 13.63 -11.21
N ARG A 208 12.49 14.42 -11.02
CA ARG A 208 12.64 15.24 -9.80
C ARG A 208 11.44 16.18 -9.64
N GLY A 209 10.85 16.18 -8.44
CA GLY A 209 9.71 17.03 -8.10
C GLY A 209 8.35 16.45 -8.46
N VAL A 210 8.29 15.29 -9.12
CA VAL A 210 7.04 14.56 -9.39
C VAL A 210 6.83 13.51 -8.30
N LEU A 211 5.63 13.48 -7.70
CA LEU A 211 5.30 12.55 -6.61
C LEU A 211 4.58 11.29 -7.10
N PHE A 212 3.84 11.39 -8.20
CA PHE A 212 3.04 10.29 -8.75
C PHE A 212 3.33 10.09 -10.24
N ALA A 213 3.25 8.84 -10.68
CA ALA A 213 3.37 8.51 -12.10
C ALA A 213 2.20 9.09 -12.91
N PRO A 214 2.44 9.54 -14.16
CA PRO A 214 1.41 10.05 -15.05
C PRO A 214 0.28 9.04 -15.25
N ILE A 215 -0.91 9.55 -15.54
CA ILE A 215 -2.08 8.72 -15.77
C ILE A 215 -1.91 7.87 -17.03
N TRP A 216 -2.21 6.59 -16.91
CA TRP A 216 -2.24 5.66 -18.03
C TRP A 216 -3.58 5.77 -18.75
N ARG A 217 -3.56 5.58 -20.08
CA ARG A 217 -4.79 5.53 -20.88
C ARG A 217 -5.70 4.37 -20.48
N SER A 218 -5.10 3.28 -20.00
CA SER A 218 -5.81 2.09 -19.56
C SER A 218 -5.06 1.42 -18.40
N ALA A 219 -5.82 1.06 -17.36
CA ALA A 219 -5.30 0.27 -16.26
C ALA A 219 -4.78 -1.10 -16.70
N ALA A 220 -5.38 -1.70 -17.75
CA ALA A 220 -4.92 -2.99 -18.28
C ALA A 220 -3.54 -2.88 -18.92
N GLU A 221 -3.24 -1.77 -19.59
CA GLU A 221 -1.91 -1.53 -20.16
C GLU A 221 -0.86 -1.28 -19.07
N MET A 222 -1.25 -0.59 -17.99
CA MET A 222 -0.39 -0.37 -16.84
C MET A 222 -0.05 -1.68 -16.13
N LEU A 223 -1.02 -2.59 -15.95
CA LEU A 223 -0.82 -3.85 -15.24
C LEU A 223 -0.06 -4.91 -16.04
N ASP A 224 0.11 -4.73 -17.35
CA ASP A 224 1.01 -5.56 -18.14
C ASP A 224 2.47 -5.21 -17.80
N ALA A 225 3.11 -6.08 -17.01
CA ALA A 225 4.46 -5.83 -16.53
C ALA A 225 5.51 -5.71 -17.64
N ASN A 226 5.38 -6.44 -18.74
CA ASN A 226 6.32 -6.35 -19.85
C ASN A 226 6.20 -4.99 -20.52
N ARG A 227 4.96 -4.56 -20.78
CA ARG A 227 4.68 -3.26 -21.35
C ARG A 227 5.07 -2.12 -20.41
N PHE A 228 4.79 -2.25 -19.13
CA PHE A 228 5.14 -1.26 -18.11
C PHE A 228 6.66 -1.01 -18.06
N LEU A 229 7.44 -2.10 -18.04
CA LEU A 229 8.90 -2.01 -17.97
C LEU A 229 9.57 -1.66 -19.30
N ALA A 230 8.86 -1.79 -20.43
CA ALA A 230 9.32 -1.41 -21.77
C ALA A 230 8.88 0.00 -22.19
N GLY A 231 7.78 0.52 -21.64
CA GLY A 231 7.07 1.73 -22.09
C GLY A 231 7.15 2.94 -21.15
N ALA A 232 8.28 3.11 -20.45
CA ALA A 232 8.52 4.19 -19.46
C ALA A 232 7.54 4.20 -18.27
N GLY A 233 7.12 3.03 -17.79
CA GLY A 233 6.40 2.92 -16.53
C GLY A 233 7.28 3.38 -15.37
N PHE A 234 6.76 4.30 -14.56
CA PHE A 234 7.51 4.88 -13.44
C PHE A 234 7.28 4.08 -12.16
N ARG A 235 8.35 3.79 -11.42
CA ARG A 235 8.25 3.18 -10.09
C ARG A 235 7.64 4.15 -9.08
N GLY A 236 6.93 3.63 -8.09
CA GLY A 236 6.26 4.40 -7.03
C GLY A 236 4.75 4.46 -7.20
N ALA A 237 4.12 5.44 -6.52
CA ALA A 237 2.68 5.62 -6.52
C ALA A 237 2.16 6.04 -7.91
N GLN A 238 1.06 5.42 -8.37
CA GLN A 238 0.46 5.70 -9.67
C GLN A 238 -0.78 6.59 -9.51
N LEU A 239 -0.99 7.58 -10.38
CA LEU A 239 -2.26 8.33 -10.42
C LEU A 239 -3.43 7.47 -10.92
N THR A 240 -3.13 6.50 -11.78
CA THR A 240 -4.13 5.57 -12.34
C THR A 240 -4.65 4.65 -11.25
N VAL A 241 -5.97 4.52 -11.16
CA VAL A 241 -6.65 3.64 -10.21
C VAL A 241 -7.38 2.53 -10.94
N LEU A 242 -7.54 1.40 -10.27
CA LEU A 242 -8.30 0.26 -10.77
C LEU A 242 -9.78 0.48 -10.46
N LEU A 243 -10.62 0.32 -11.47
CA LEU A 243 -12.07 0.37 -11.33
C LEU A 243 -12.59 -0.97 -10.78
N PRO A 244 -13.86 -1.07 -10.35
CA PRO A 244 -14.45 -2.36 -9.99
C PRO A 244 -14.27 -3.39 -11.11
N GLY A 245 -13.78 -4.57 -10.73
CA GLY A 245 -13.37 -5.60 -11.70
C GLY A 245 -12.35 -6.57 -11.13
N THR A 246 -11.99 -7.57 -11.94
CA THR A 246 -10.97 -8.57 -11.59
C THR A 246 -9.73 -8.34 -12.45
N TYR A 247 -8.58 -8.19 -11.80
CA TYR A 247 -7.31 -7.91 -12.44
C TYR A 247 -6.30 -9.02 -12.16
N ARG A 248 -5.37 -9.26 -13.07
CA ARG A 248 -4.30 -10.24 -12.84
C ARG A 248 -3.25 -9.67 -11.88
N THR A 249 -2.88 -10.47 -10.87
CA THR A 249 -1.83 -10.09 -9.92
C THR A 249 -0.45 -10.23 -10.56
N SER A 250 0.45 -9.30 -10.25
CA SER A 250 1.85 -9.32 -10.67
C SER A 250 2.75 -8.93 -9.50
N PRO A 251 3.95 -9.52 -9.36
CA PRO A 251 4.91 -9.11 -8.33
C PRO A 251 5.45 -7.70 -8.55
N LEU A 252 5.21 -7.08 -9.72
CA LEU A 252 5.61 -5.71 -10.03
C LEU A 252 4.78 -4.66 -9.28
N PHE A 253 3.54 -4.97 -8.90
CA PHE A 253 2.61 -4.00 -8.34
C PHE A 253 2.15 -4.41 -6.95
N LYS A 254 2.13 -3.44 -6.04
CA LYS A 254 1.40 -3.52 -4.78
C LYS A 254 0.04 -2.87 -4.99
N LEU A 255 -1.02 -3.62 -4.73
CA LEU A 255 -2.41 -3.20 -4.94
C LEU A 255 -3.12 -3.10 -3.60
N GLU A 256 -3.81 -1.99 -3.37
CA GLU A 256 -4.53 -1.71 -2.12
C GLU A 256 -5.94 -1.23 -2.43
N LEU A 257 -6.93 -1.66 -1.64
CA LEU A 257 -8.33 -1.30 -1.83
C LEU A 257 -8.67 -0.05 -1.02
N TYR A 258 -9.33 0.89 -1.68
CA TYR A 258 -9.85 2.11 -1.07
C TYR A 258 -11.33 2.29 -1.42
N PRO A 259 -12.13 2.87 -0.52
CA PRO A 259 -13.51 3.24 -0.83
C PRO A 259 -13.53 4.32 -1.91
N ALA A 260 -14.51 4.26 -2.81
CA ALA A 260 -14.76 5.34 -3.74
C ALA A 260 -15.22 6.61 -2.98
N GLN A 261 -14.83 7.77 -3.49
CA GLN A 261 -15.14 9.05 -2.88
C GLN A 261 -16.53 9.50 -3.33
N GLU A 262 -17.52 9.35 -2.45
CA GLU A 262 -18.88 9.80 -2.69
C GLU A 262 -19.05 11.29 -2.37
N VAL A 263 -19.86 12.01 -3.15
CA VAL A 263 -20.33 13.37 -2.87
C VAL A 263 -21.85 13.29 -2.82
N ALA A 264 -22.43 13.57 -1.66
CA ALA A 264 -23.86 13.40 -1.45
C ALA A 264 -24.68 14.49 -2.15
N ALA A 265 -25.97 14.23 -2.37
CA ALA A 265 -26.90 15.27 -2.80
C ALA A 265 -26.97 16.39 -1.75
N GLY A 266 -26.96 17.65 -2.21
CA GLY A 266 -26.87 18.82 -1.33
C GLY A 266 -25.43 19.21 -0.96
N GLU A 267 -24.43 18.46 -1.42
CA GLU A 267 -23.01 18.77 -1.25
C GLU A 267 -22.29 18.90 -2.61
N VAL A 268 -21.12 19.51 -2.60
CA VAL A 268 -20.17 19.48 -3.71
C VAL A 268 -18.79 19.05 -3.23
N GLY A 269 -18.04 18.36 -4.08
CA GLY A 269 -16.70 17.89 -3.76
C GLY A 269 -15.63 18.85 -4.28
N VAL A 270 -14.95 19.57 -3.40
CA VAL A 270 -13.78 20.38 -3.75
C VAL A 270 -12.53 19.50 -3.71
N VAL A 271 -11.82 19.40 -4.83
CA VAL A 271 -10.61 18.56 -4.93
C VAL A 271 -9.36 19.38 -4.64
N LYS A 272 -8.59 18.95 -3.65
CA LYS A 272 -7.19 19.38 -3.45
C LYS A 272 -6.27 18.30 -4.02
N ALA A 273 -5.70 18.57 -5.19
CA ALA A 273 -4.81 17.65 -5.90
C ALA A 273 -3.35 17.94 -5.60
N ARG A 274 -2.57 16.87 -5.39
CA ARG A 274 -1.14 16.87 -5.09
C ARG A 274 -0.40 16.00 -6.11
N GLY A 275 0.79 16.44 -6.50
CA GLY A 275 1.73 15.65 -7.29
C GLY A 275 1.33 15.33 -8.74
N VAL A 276 0.41 16.13 -9.31
CA VAL A 276 0.14 16.21 -10.76
C VAL A 276 1.01 17.31 -11.40
N GLU A 277 0.86 17.59 -12.69
CA GLU A 277 1.52 18.73 -13.34
C GLU A 277 1.14 20.06 -12.66
N ARG A 278 2.10 20.98 -12.56
CA ARG A 278 1.83 22.35 -12.14
C ARG A 278 1.19 23.10 -13.28
N TYR A 279 0.11 23.81 -12.99
CA TYR A 279 -0.48 24.71 -13.96
C TYR A 279 0.46 25.89 -14.20
N THR A 280 0.95 26.04 -15.44
CA THR A 280 1.79 27.16 -15.89
C THR A 280 1.06 28.05 -16.90
N GLY A 281 -0.24 27.82 -17.12
CA GLY A 281 -1.09 28.69 -17.94
C GLY A 281 -1.39 30.02 -17.24
N GLY A 282 -2.10 30.91 -17.94
CA GLY A 282 -2.26 32.35 -17.63
C GLY A 282 -2.66 32.73 -16.19
N GLU A 283 -3.89 33.22 -15.97
CA GLU A 283 -4.26 33.74 -14.65
C GLU A 283 -4.28 32.64 -13.58
N MET A 284 -3.37 32.72 -12.61
CA MET A 284 -3.45 31.99 -11.34
C MET A 284 -4.40 32.76 -10.41
N LEU A 285 -5.54 32.14 -10.10
CA LEU A 285 -6.46 32.66 -9.09
C LEU A 285 -5.92 32.21 -7.73
N ASN A 286 -5.23 33.10 -7.01
CA ASN A 286 -4.72 32.82 -5.68
C ASN A 286 -5.73 33.30 -4.62
N VAL A 287 -6.07 32.43 -3.68
CA VAL A 287 -6.92 32.75 -2.54
C VAL A 287 -6.19 32.28 -1.28
N ASN A 288 -5.82 33.23 -0.41
CA ASN A 288 -5.13 32.95 0.85
C ASN A 288 -3.85 32.10 0.71
N GLY A 289 -3.08 32.31 -0.37
CA GLY A 289 -1.86 31.55 -0.63
C GLY A 289 -2.09 30.18 -1.28
N GLU A 290 -3.34 29.78 -1.51
CA GLU A 290 -3.69 28.56 -2.25
C GLU A 290 -4.10 28.89 -3.69
N ASP A 291 -3.58 28.13 -4.65
CA ASP A 291 -3.85 28.33 -6.07
C ASP A 291 -5.09 27.55 -6.51
N LEU A 292 -6.07 28.27 -7.07
CA LEU A 292 -7.21 27.69 -7.75
C LEU A 292 -6.82 27.41 -9.21
N VAL A 293 -6.84 26.14 -9.59
CA VAL A 293 -6.35 25.64 -10.88
C VAL A 293 -7.45 24.89 -11.64
N PRO A 294 -7.33 24.74 -12.98
CA PRO A 294 -8.21 23.85 -13.73
C PRO A 294 -8.09 22.40 -13.26
N GLN A 295 -9.12 21.60 -13.55
CA GLN A 295 -9.09 20.16 -13.27
C GLN A 295 -7.87 19.49 -13.92
N GLY A 296 -7.23 18.58 -13.18
CA GLY A 296 -6.06 17.83 -13.65
C GLY A 296 -4.72 18.47 -13.32
N PHE A 297 -4.67 19.61 -12.64
CA PHE A 297 -3.43 20.23 -12.17
C PHE A 297 -3.29 20.18 -10.65
N CYS A 298 -2.07 20.38 -10.15
CA CYS A 298 -1.78 20.57 -8.73
C CYS A 298 -2.44 21.84 -8.18
N GLY A 299 -3.12 21.73 -7.04
CA GLY A 299 -3.81 22.84 -6.37
C GLY A 299 -5.25 22.50 -6.02
N ILE A 300 -6.04 23.52 -5.72
CA ILE A 300 -7.48 23.38 -5.50
C ILE A 300 -8.18 23.54 -6.86
N TRP A 301 -9.04 22.59 -7.24
CA TRP A 301 -9.74 22.70 -8.53
C TRP A 301 -10.81 23.79 -8.52
N ARG A 302 -10.80 24.65 -9.54
CA ARG A 302 -11.79 25.73 -9.76
C ARG A 302 -13.20 25.21 -9.93
N GLN A 303 -13.34 24.08 -10.64
CA GLN A 303 -14.63 23.42 -10.79
C GLN A 303 -14.79 22.39 -9.67
N PRO A 304 -15.78 22.55 -8.78
CA PRO A 304 -16.11 21.51 -7.83
C PRO A 304 -16.75 20.32 -8.54
N LEU A 305 -16.65 19.15 -7.92
CA LEU A 305 -17.32 17.95 -8.35
C LEU A 305 -18.81 18.01 -7.95
N PRO A 306 -19.75 17.75 -8.89
CA PRO A 306 -21.15 17.60 -8.54
C PRO A 306 -21.41 16.37 -7.65
N PRO A 307 -22.63 16.18 -7.13
CA PRO A 307 -23.00 14.95 -6.44
C PRO A 307 -22.76 13.71 -7.31
N GLY A 308 -22.16 12.67 -6.73
CA GLY A 308 -21.81 11.45 -7.44
C GLY A 308 -20.69 10.65 -6.79
N THR A 309 -20.28 9.57 -7.45
CA THR A 309 -19.20 8.68 -6.97
C THR A 309 -17.95 8.87 -7.82
N TYR A 310 -16.86 9.25 -7.16
CA TYR A 310 -15.58 9.55 -7.80
C TYR A 310 -14.50 8.55 -7.40
N ARG A 311 -13.73 8.09 -8.38
CA ARG A 311 -12.62 7.16 -8.19
C ARG A 311 -11.32 7.87 -8.48
N MET A 312 -10.84 8.64 -7.51
CA MET A 312 -9.57 9.36 -7.57
C MET A 312 -8.62 8.81 -6.53
N ASN A 313 -7.33 8.69 -6.87
CA ASN A 313 -6.33 8.18 -5.95
C ASN A 313 -6.31 9.06 -4.68
N PRO A 314 -6.64 8.51 -3.49
CA PRO A 314 -6.69 9.28 -2.24
C PRO A 314 -5.33 9.80 -1.79
N ASP A 315 -4.22 9.18 -2.21
CA ASP A 315 -2.87 9.67 -1.91
C ASP A 315 -2.57 10.97 -2.67
N ALA A 316 -3.12 11.09 -3.88
CA ALA A 316 -2.90 12.24 -4.77
C ALA A 316 -3.99 13.31 -4.64
N CYS A 317 -5.25 12.91 -4.41
CA CYS A 317 -6.40 13.80 -4.43
C CYS A 317 -7.21 13.66 -3.14
N GLN A 318 -7.39 14.78 -2.44
CA GLN A 318 -8.31 14.89 -1.31
C GLN A 318 -9.60 15.57 -1.76
N VAL A 319 -10.74 14.90 -1.66
CA VAL A 319 -12.06 15.52 -1.86
C VAL A 319 -12.59 16.03 -0.52
N ILE A 320 -12.80 17.34 -0.44
CA ILE A 320 -13.43 18.03 0.69
C ILE A 320 -14.89 18.26 0.31
N ARG A 321 -15.82 17.74 1.10
CA ARG A 321 -17.26 17.88 0.84
C ARG A 321 -17.74 19.19 1.47
N VAL A 322 -18.42 20.01 0.68
CA VAL A 322 -18.98 21.29 1.12
C VAL A 322 -20.49 21.27 0.90
N LYS A 323 -21.27 21.46 1.97
CA LYS A 323 -22.72 21.58 1.93
C LYS A 323 -23.11 22.86 1.18
N THR A 324 -23.97 22.69 0.18
CA THR A 324 -24.57 23.77 -0.61
C THR A 324 -26.00 24.09 -0.17
N THR A 325 -26.58 23.27 0.71
CA THR A 325 -27.88 23.53 1.30
C THR A 325 -27.87 24.78 2.18
N ALA A 326 -29.05 25.38 2.37
CA ALA A 326 -29.21 26.49 3.29
C ALA A 326 -28.90 26.04 4.73
N ARG A 327 -28.08 26.83 5.41
CA ARG A 327 -27.66 26.62 6.79
C ARG A 327 -28.29 27.67 7.66
N VAL A 328 -28.80 27.26 8.81
CA VAL A 328 -29.36 28.16 9.82
C VAL A 328 -28.52 28.05 11.07
N TYR A 329 -27.80 29.11 11.39
CA TYR A 329 -27.05 29.27 12.63
C TYR A 329 -27.92 29.99 13.64
N SER A 330 -28.12 29.40 14.82
CA SER A 330 -29.02 29.96 15.84
C SER A 330 -28.30 30.11 17.15
N TYR A 331 -28.20 31.36 17.60
CA TYR A 331 -27.58 31.80 18.83
C TYR A 331 -28.70 32.19 19.79
N GLY A 332 -28.99 31.37 20.79
CA GLY A 332 -30.07 31.66 21.73
C GLY A 332 -30.45 30.50 22.65
N GLY A 333 -31.13 30.86 23.74
CA GLY A 333 -31.40 29.97 24.87
C GLY A 333 -32.52 28.97 24.64
N VAL A 334 -32.24 27.89 23.90
CA VAL A 334 -32.93 26.61 24.13
C VAL A 334 -31.92 25.49 24.19
N ALA A 335 -31.79 24.92 25.40
CA ALA A 335 -30.99 23.75 25.72
C ALA A 335 -31.22 22.59 24.74
N ARG A 336 -30.16 22.17 24.04
CA ARG A 336 -30.03 20.81 23.53
C ARG A 336 -29.19 20.00 24.50
N GLY A 337 -29.83 19.33 25.46
CA GLY A 337 -29.16 18.29 26.23
C GLY A 337 -29.73 18.04 27.62
N THR A 338 -30.30 16.86 27.81
CA THR A 338 -30.48 16.21 29.12
C THR A 338 -29.10 15.87 29.69
N GLY A 339 -28.45 16.82 30.36
CA GLY A 339 -27.14 16.65 30.97
C GLY A 339 -26.96 17.60 32.16
N LYS A 340 -26.34 17.12 33.24
CA LYS A 340 -26.19 17.85 34.50
C LYS A 340 -25.50 19.21 34.32
N GLY A 341 -26.23 20.28 34.66
CA GLY A 341 -25.68 21.39 35.46
C GLY A 341 -24.86 22.46 34.73
N GLY A 342 -25.29 22.90 33.55
CA GLY A 342 -24.83 24.15 32.92
C GLY A 342 -25.94 24.70 32.03
N THR A 343 -26.40 25.92 32.29
CA THR A 343 -27.31 26.63 31.39
C THR A 343 -26.44 27.39 30.39
N ASP A 344 -25.94 26.71 29.36
CA ASP A 344 -25.21 27.40 28.29
C ASP A 344 -26.20 28.20 27.46
N ASP A 345 -26.28 29.49 27.76
CA ASP A 345 -27.02 30.47 26.98
C ASP A 345 -26.13 30.91 25.82
N SER A 346 -26.30 30.30 24.65
CA SER A 346 -25.57 30.67 23.41
C SER A 346 -26.02 32.01 22.82
N SER A 347 -26.75 32.82 23.59
CA SER A 347 -27.11 34.19 23.21
C SER A 347 -25.85 35.07 23.11
N ILE A 348 -25.90 36.03 22.19
CA ILE A 348 -24.78 36.93 21.97
C ILE A 348 -24.91 38.11 22.94
N MET A 349 -23.90 38.24 23.82
CA MET A 349 -23.82 39.34 24.78
C MET A 349 -23.27 40.60 24.11
N VAL A 350 -24.05 41.68 24.10
CA VAL A 350 -23.65 42.98 23.58
C VAL A 350 -23.84 44.07 24.63
N ARG A 351 -23.08 45.16 24.50
CA ARG A 351 -23.20 46.31 25.41
C ARG A 351 -23.79 47.49 24.65
N SER A 352 -24.88 48.05 25.18
CA SER A 352 -25.53 49.22 24.62
C SER A 352 -24.74 50.51 24.88
N LYS A 353 -25.15 51.60 24.22
CA LYS A 353 -24.57 52.94 24.41
C LYS A 353 -24.58 53.44 25.86
N ASP A 354 -25.64 53.12 26.60
CA ASP A 354 -25.82 53.44 28.02
C ASP A 354 -25.16 52.40 28.97
N ARG A 355 -24.26 51.56 28.43
CA ARG A 355 -23.42 50.60 29.15
C ARG A 355 -24.16 49.43 29.79
N VAL A 356 -25.39 49.17 29.39
CA VAL A 356 -26.17 48.02 29.82
C VAL A 356 -25.82 46.81 28.95
N THR A 357 -25.71 45.63 29.57
CA THR A 357 -25.45 44.38 28.84
C THR A 357 -26.78 43.75 28.43
N LEU A 358 -26.87 43.37 27.16
CA LEU A 358 -28.02 42.74 26.53
C LEU A 358 -27.62 41.35 26.02
N ALA A 359 -28.42 40.35 26.36
CA ALA A 359 -28.37 39.01 25.78
C ALA A 359 -29.31 38.98 24.57
N VAL A 360 -28.75 38.83 23.37
CA VAL A 360 -29.50 38.90 22.10
C VAL A 360 -29.52 37.53 21.44
N GLU A 361 -30.73 37.04 21.17
CA GLU A 361 -30.91 35.85 20.35
C GLU A 361 -30.92 36.23 18.87
N LEU A 362 -30.20 35.48 18.05
CA LEU A 362 -30.03 35.74 16.63
C LEU A 362 -30.05 34.43 15.85
N SER A 363 -30.83 34.38 14.77
CA SER A 363 -30.73 33.31 13.78
C SER A 363 -30.29 33.89 12.45
N LEU A 364 -29.27 33.28 11.83
CA LEU A 364 -28.73 33.64 10.53
C LEU A 364 -28.95 32.51 9.54
N SER A 365 -29.45 32.84 8.35
CA SER A 365 -29.62 31.89 7.25
C SER A 365 -28.68 32.25 6.10
N LEU A 366 -27.87 31.29 5.65
CA LEU A 366 -26.92 31.47 4.55
C LEU A 366 -26.77 30.21 3.70
N THR A 367 -26.28 30.35 2.48
CA THR A 367 -25.96 29.25 1.57
C THR A 367 -24.65 29.52 0.83
N VAL A 368 -23.98 28.44 0.44
CA VAL A 368 -22.75 28.48 -0.35
C VAL A 368 -23.07 27.93 -1.73
N ALA A 369 -23.00 28.80 -2.75
CA ALA A 369 -23.13 28.36 -4.13
C ALA A 369 -21.98 27.41 -4.50
N ALA A 370 -22.28 26.39 -5.30
CA ALA A 370 -21.31 25.38 -5.72
C ALA A 370 -20.02 25.99 -6.28
N GLU A 371 -20.16 26.97 -7.19
CA GLU A 371 -19.05 27.68 -7.84
C GLU A 371 -18.12 28.44 -6.87
N ASN A 372 -18.59 28.78 -5.67
CA ASN A 372 -17.81 29.50 -4.66
C ASN A 372 -17.16 28.57 -3.63
N ALA A 373 -17.57 27.29 -3.56
CA ALA A 373 -17.04 26.33 -2.61
C ALA A 373 -15.50 26.17 -2.68
N PRO A 374 -14.84 26.14 -3.86
CA PRO A 374 -13.38 26.09 -3.93
C PRO A 374 -12.68 27.28 -3.29
N SER A 375 -13.22 28.49 -3.45
CA SER A 375 -12.68 29.68 -2.79
C SER A 375 -12.84 29.60 -1.28
N LEU A 376 -13.99 29.11 -0.79
CA LEU A 376 -14.22 28.93 0.63
C LEU A 376 -13.26 27.90 1.25
N VAL A 377 -12.99 26.80 0.54
CA VAL A 377 -12.02 25.77 0.96
C VAL A 377 -10.59 26.31 0.97
N ALA A 378 -10.22 27.17 0.02
CA ALA A 378 -8.92 27.83 0.03
C ALA A 378 -8.73 28.74 1.26
N LEU A 379 -9.82 29.38 1.71
CA LEU A 379 -9.81 30.26 2.88
C LEU A 379 -9.81 29.50 4.21
N LEU A 380 -10.68 28.50 4.34
CA LEU A 380 -11.00 27.87 5.63
C LEU A 380 -10.49 26.43 5.76
N GLY A 381 -10.03 25.81 4.68
CA GLY A 381 -9.76 24.38 4.63
C GLY A 381 -11.05 23.59 4.43
N ASP A 382 -11.50 22.88 5.46
CA ASP A 382 -12.79 22.18 5.44
C ASP A 382 -13.83 23.03 6.20
N PRO A 383 -14.72 23.78 5.52
CA PRO A 383 -15.65 24.68 6.19
C PRO A 383 -16.67 23.95 7.07
N ASP A 384 -16.91 22.66 6.84
CA ASP A 384 -18.01 21.91 7.44
C ASP A 384 -17.52 20.94 8.52
N ARG A 385 -16.20 20.85 8.69
CA ARG A 385 -15.60 20.12 9.79
C ARG A 385 -15.96 20.79 11.12
N VAL A 386 -16.39 19.99 12.08
CA VAL A 386 -16.64 20.44 13.45
C VAL A 386 -15.32 20.53 14.21
N MET A 387 -15.11 21.64 14.90
CA MET A 387 -14.00 21.85 15.84
C MET A 387 -14.57 22.05 17.24
N LYS A 388 -13.85 21.53 18.25
CA LYS A 388 -14.09 21.90 19.64
C LYS A 388 -13.39 23.22 19.88
N ASP A 389 -14.13 24.25 20.25
CA ASP A 389 -13.53 25.49 20.70
C ASP A 389 -12.97 25.29 22.12
N GLU A 390 -11.67 25.48 22.31
CA GLU A 390 -11.00 25.31 23.61
C GLU A 390 -11.44 26.36 24.65
N GLN A 391 -12.11 27.44 24.23
CA GLN A 391 -12.54 28.53 25.12
C GLN A 391 -13.99 28.43 25.58
N GLU A 392 -14.89 27.84 24.77
CA GLU A 392 -16.34 27.86 25.02
C GLU A 392 -16.95 26.43 25.16
N ASP A 393 -16.18 25.35 25.04
CA ASP A 393 -16.64 23.94 25.09
C ASP A 393 -17.76 23.60 24.06
N GLU A 394 -17.95 24.47 23.05
CA GLU A 394 -18.93 24.30 21.98
C GLU A 394 -18.34 23.55 20.77
N GLU A 395 -19.16 22.69 20.16
CA GLU A 395 -18.85 21.97 18.91
C GLU A 395 -19.42 22.75 17.72
N LEU A 396 -18.59 23.59 17.09
CA LEU A 396 -18.99 24.47 15.97
C LEU A 396 -18.34 24.04 14.66
N GLU A 397 -19.03 24.25 13.53
CA GLU A 397 -18.43 24.11 12.19
C GLU A 397 -17.31 25.17 12.01
N ILE A 398 -16.27 24.87 11.23
CA ILE A 398 -15.18 25.83 10.95
C ILE A 398 -15.72 27.12 10.32
N LEU A 399 -16.69 27.02 9.40
CA LEU A 399 -17.36 28.17 8.80
C LEU A 399 -18.01 29.06 9.87
N GLU A 400 -18.65 28.44 10.85
CA GLU A 400 -19.30 29.14 11.94
C GLU A 400 -18.30 29.84 12.85
N ALA A 401 -17.36 29.06 13.40
CA ALA A 401 -16.40 29.53 14.40
C ALA A 401 -15.47 30.62 13.85
N ARG A 402 -15.04 30.50 12.58
CA ARG A 402 -14.04 31.43 12.01
C ARG A 402 -14.63 32.61 11.26
N LEU A 403 -15.88 32.52 10.82
CA LEU A 403 -16.48 33.56 9.97
C LEU A 403 -17.84 34.01 10.48
N VAL A 404 -18.84 33.12 10.54
CA VAL A 404 -20.23 33.52 10.81
C VAL A 404 -20.39 34.12 12.21
N LEU A 405 -19.92 33.44 13.25
CA LEU A 405 -20.09 33.87 14.63
C LEU A 405 -19.33 35.18 14.93
N PRO A 406 -18.04 35.34 14.55
CA PRO A 406 -17.34 36.63 14.68
C PRO A 406 -18.05 37.78 13.94
N THR A 407 -18.52 37.56 12.71
CA THR A 407 -19.24 38.57 11.93
C THR A 407 -20.57 38.94 12.60
N ALA A 408 -21.32 37.96 13.09
CA ALA A 408 -22.57 38.17 13.82
C ALA A 408 -22.36 38.99 15.11
N ARG A 409 -21.36 38.60 15.91
CA ARG A 409 -20.97 39.30 17.15
C ARG A 409 -20.58 40.75 16.87
N ALA A 410 -19.78 40.99 15.82
CA ALA A 410 -19.36 42.33 15.42
C ALA A 410 -20.54 43.19 14.95
N ALA A 411 -21.43 42.65 14.10
CA ALA A 411 -22.58 43.37 13.58
C ALA A 411 -23.55 43.79 14.71
N LEU A 412 -23.87 42.88 15.63
CA LEU A 412 -24.73 43.19 16.78
C LEU A 412 -24.09 44.22 17.71
N ARG A 413 -22.78 44.11 17.98
CA ARG A 413 -22.02 45.07 18.80
C ARG A 413 -22.07 46.47 18.18
N ASN A 414 -21.79 46.59 16.89
CA ASN A 414 -21.81 47.87 16.17
C ASN A 414 -23.19 48.56 16.23
N VAL A 415 -24.28 47.78 16.16
CA VAL A 415 -25.63 48.35 16.30
C VAL A 415 -25.90 48.75 17.75
N ALA A 416 -25.52 47.93 18.73
CA ALA A 416 -25.73 48.18 20.15
C ALA A 416 -24.99 49.44 20.66
N GLU A 417 -23.81 49.74 20.13
CA GLU A 417 -23.05 50.95 20.48
C GLU A 417 -23.76 52.25 20.07
N THR A 418 -24.71 52.19 19.12
CA THR A 418 -25.42 53.37 18.62
C THR A 418 -26.72 53.69 19.36
N LEU A 419 -27.33 52.70 20.03
CA LEU A 419 -28.65 52.81 20.66
C LEU A 419 -28.58 52.61 22.18
N GLY A 420 -29.46 53.28 22.92
CA GLY A 420 -29.67 52.96 24.35
C GLY A 420 -30.38 51.62 24.52
N ALA A 421 -30.28 50.97 25.69
CA ALA A 421 -30.80 49.62 25.90
C ALA A 421 -32.31 49.50 25.64
N LEU A 422 -33.10 50.46 26.11
CA LEU A 422 -34.55 50.46 25.92
C LEU A 422 -34.94 50.73 24.46
N GLU A 423 -34.18 51.58 23.77
CA GLU A 423 -34.37 51.87 22.36
C GLU A 423 -34.02 50.66 21.49
N TYR A 424 -32.94 49.94 21.83
CA TYR A 424 -32.52 48.71 21.17
C TYR A 424 -33.61 47.62 21.23
N VAL A 425 -34.29 47.48 22.39
CA VAL A 425 -35.41 46.55 22.56
C VAL A 425 -36.67 47.04 21.83
N ALA A 426 -36.99 48.33 21.93
CA ALA A 426 -38.20 48.91 21.33
C ALA A 426 -38.16 48.94 19.80
N GLN A 427 -36.99 49.16 19.21
CA GLN A 427 -36.79 49.27 17.77
C GLN A 427 -36.22 47.98 17.15
N ARG A 428 -36.69 46.80 17.61
CA ARG A 428 -36.19 45.49 17.15
C ARG A 428 -36.10 45.36 15.62
N SER A 429 -37.12 45.82 14.89
CA SER A 429 -37.10 45.75 13.42
C SER A 429 -36.00 46.60 12.79
N HIS A 430 -35.66 47.75 13.39
CA HIS A 430 -34.55 48.58 12.94
C HIS A 430 -33.20 47.90 13.22
N VAL A 431 -33.05 47.31 14.42
CA VAL A 431 -31.86 46.53 14.79
C VAL A 431 -31.67 45.36 13.83
N GLU A 432 -32.73 44.59 13.57
CA GLU A 432 -32.70 43.43 12.66
C GLU A 432 -32.24 43.82 11.25
N THR A 433 -32.87 44.86 10.69
CA THR A 433 -32.53 45.36 9.34
C THR A 433 -31.08 45.79 9.28
N ARG A 434 -30.61 46.55 10.28
CA ARG A 434 -29.25 47.09 10.30
C ARG A 434 -28.20 46.00 10.51
N THR A 435 -28.45 45.06 11.41
CA THR A 435 -27.59 43.87 11.60
C THR A 435 -27.55 43.04 10.33
N SER A 436 -28.69 42.81 9.67
CA SER A 436 -28.79 42.09 8.41
C SER A 436 -27.92 42.73 7.32
N THR A 437 -28.02 44.04 7.10
CA THR A 437 -27.18 44.76 6.12
C THR A 437 -25.69 44.65 6.44
N LEU A 438 -25.31 44.76 7.73
CA LEU A 438 -23.92 44.66 8.14
C LEU A 438 -23.36 43.26 7.88
N VAL A 439 -24.08 42.21 8.30
CA VAL A 439 -23.68 40.82 8.09
C VAL A 439 -23.55 40.51 6.60
N GLU A 440 -24.51 40.93 5.78
CA GLU A 440 -24.45 40.76 4.33
C GLU A 440 -23.20 41.41 3.72
N SER A 441 -22.88 42.65 4.12
CA SER A 441 -21.72 43.36 3.61
C SER A 441 -20.38 42.74 4.01
N GLU A 442 -20.29 42.17 5.21
CA GLU A 442 -19.08 41.51 5.74
C GLU A 442 -18.89 40.11 5.15
N LEU A 443 -19.98 39.40 4.79
CA LEU A 443 -19.91 38.07 4.17
C LEU A 443 -19.73 38.12 2.64
N ALA A 444 -20.08 39.24 1.99
CA ALA A 444 -19.99 39.41 0.54
C ALA A 444 -18.58 39.14 -0.04
N PRO A 445 -17.45 39.59 0.56
CA PRO A 445 -16.10 39.29 0.07
C PRO A 445 -15.77 37.79 0.01
N PHE A 446 -16.42 36.99 0.87
CA PHE A 446 -16.24 35.54 0.93
C PHE A 446 -17.14 34.78 -0.06
N LYS A 447 -17.94 35.51 -0.85
CA LYS A 447 -18.87 34.97 -1.86
C LYS A 447 -19.90 33.98 -1.28
N ILE A 448 -20.28 34.20 -0.02
CA ILE A 448 -21.36 33.46 0.66
C ILE A 448 -22.66 34.19 0.37
N THR A 449 -23.71 33.45 0.01
CA THR A 449 -25.04 34.01 -0.24
C THR A 449 -25.79 34.09 1.08
N TYR A 450 -26.01 35.32 1.53
CA TYR A 450 -26.80 35.59 2.73
C TYR A 450 -28.30 35.58 2.40
N LEU A 451 -29.09 34.86 3.19
CA LEU A 451 -30.54 34.72 2.98
C LEU A 451 -31.35 35.60 3.94
N GLY A 452 -30.81 35.92 5.11
CA GLY A 452 -31.45 36.83 6.08
C GLY A 452 -31.05 36.55 7.54
N ALA A 453 -31.42 37.49 8.41
CA ALA A 453 -31.32 37.39 9.86
C ALA A 453 -32.70 37.55 10.47
N SER A 454 -32.94 36.86 11.58
CA SER A 454 -34.06 37.13 12.46
C SER A 454 -33.54 37.31 13.88
N LEU A 455 -33.93 38.40 14.54
CA LEU A 455 -33.69 38.54 15.97
C LEU A 455 -34.70 37.70 16.74
N GLY A 456 -34.31 37.09 17.85
CA GLY A 456 -35.16 36.35 18.77
C GLY A 456 -35.55 37.18 20.00
N ALA A 457 -35.46 36.61 21.20
CA ALA A 457 -35.62 37.38 22.43
C ALA A 457 -34.41 38.30 22.68
N ILE A 458 -34.66 39.49 23.22
CA ILE A 458 -33.63 40.39 23.75
C ILE A 458 -33.87 40.49 25.25
N ARG A 459 -32.92 39.98 26.03
CA ARG A 459 -32.98 39.96 27.49
C ARG A 459 -31.99 40.98 28.05
N LEU A 460 -32.40 41.72 29.07
CA LEU A 460 -31.49 42.54 29.86
C LEU A 460 -30.74 41.58 30.79
N ASP A 461 -29.41 41.57 30.72
CA ASP A 461 -28.64 40.75 31.64
C ASP A 461 -28.71 41.38 33.04
N SER A 462 -29.41 40.71 33.95
CA SER A 462 -29.47 41.09 35.36
C SER A 462 -28.35 40.40 36.14
N THR A 463 -27.11 40.49 35.68
CA THR A 463 -25.96 40.11 36.51
C THR A 463 -25.84 41.10 37.67
N GLY A 464 -25.59 40.59 38.88
CA GLY A 464 -25.72 41.29 40.18
C GLY A 464 -24.83 42.53 40.42
N ALA A 465 -24.18 43.07 39.38
CA ALA A 465 -23.43 44.32 39.41
C ALA A 465 -24.31 45.57 39.18
N GLY A 466 -25.60 45.38 38.87
CA GLY A 466 -26.58 46.45 38.63
C GLY A 466 -27.72 46.54 39.64
N LYS A 467 -27.46 46.25 40.92
CA LYS A 467 -28.38 46.58 42.04
C LYS A 467 -27.81 47.69 42.90
#